data_AF-A0A0R3QBW0-F1
#
_entry.id   AF-A0A0R3QBW0-F1
#
_cell.length_a   1.000
_cell.length_b   1.000
_cell.length_c   1.000
_cell.angle_alpha   90.00
_cell.angle_beta   90.00
_cell.angle_gamma   90.00
#
_symmetry.space_group_name_H-M   'P 1'
#
loop_
_entity.id
_entity.type
_entity.pdbx_description
1 polymer ?
#
loop_
_entity_poly.entity_id
_entity_poly.type
_entity_poly.pdbx_seq_one_letter_code
_entity_poly.pdbx_strand_id
1 'polypeptide(L)'
;LFIGGCGRFFEGDAADMDSALNKKLGSLPNDTKIYCGHEYTVENLKFAHSIEPKNDEITKKLAWAEERRKAGDYTVPSTIEEEKRFNPFMRVRISDELRNVTKSSDPITIMAKIRSMKNNFHS
;
A
#
# COMPACT_ATOMS: atom_id res chain seq x y z
N LEU A 1 4.35 3.17 -7.85
CA LEU A 1 4.25 2.39 -6.59
C LEU A 1 5.04 3.13 -5.52
N PHE A 2 4.49 3.28 -4.31
CA PHE A 2 5.20 3.79 -3.14
C PHE A 2 5.25 2.68 -2.09
N ILE A 3 6.19 2.77 -1.15
CA ILE A 3 6.22 1.81 -0.04
C ILE A 3 4.95 1.98 0.80
N GLY A 4 4.14 0.92 0.85
CA GLY A 4 2.88 0.86 1.58
C GLY A 4 1.73 1.64 0.92
N GLY A 5 1.91 2.15 -0.31
CA GLY A 5 0.90 2.99 -0.95
C GLY A 5 0.94 3.03 -2.48
N CYS A 6 0.04 3.84 -3.05
CA CYS A 6 0.00 4.16 -4.47
C CYS A 6 -0.16 5.66 -4.71
N GLY A 7 0.10 6.11 -5.93
CA GLY A 7 -0.15 7.49 -6.35
C GLY A 7 -1.65 7.82 -6.36
N ARG A 8 -1.97 9.12 -6.37
CA ARG A 8 -3.35 9.56 -6.63
C ARG A 8 -3.71 9.29 -8.10
N PHE A 9 -4.99 9.07 -8.36
CA PHE A 9 -5.49 8.79 -9.70
C PHE A 9 -5.82 10.12 -10.38
N PHE A 10 -4.79 10.84 -10.84
CA PHE A 10 -5.00 12.15 -11.48
C PHE A 10 -5.56 12.01 -12.90
N GLU A 11 -5.06 11.04 -13.68
CA GLU A 11 -5.39 10.86 -15.10
C GLU A 11 -5.77 9.39 -15.42
N GLY A 12 -6.32 8.66 -14.45
CA GLY A 12 -6.73 7.26 -14.63
C GLY A 12 -7.74 6.82 -13.58
N ASP A 13 -8.17 5.56 -13.65
CA ASP A 13 -9.15 5.00 -12.72
C ASP A 13 -8.60 3.88 -11.82
N ALA A 14 -9.47 3.28 -11.02
CA ALA A 14 -9.11 2.18 -10.14
C ALA A 14 -8.73 0.90 -10.89
N ALA A 15 -9.28 0.67 -12.09
CA ALA A 15 -8.94 -0.47 -12.92
C ALA A 15 -7.54 -0.31 -13.52
N ASP A 16 -7.19 0.90 -13.95
CA ASP A 16 -5.84 1.23 -14.41
C ASP A 16 -4.80 1.01 -13.31
N MET A 17 -5.09 1.49 -12.09
CA MET A 17 -4.18 1.30 -10.96
C MET A 17 -4.05 -0.18 -10.57
N ASP A 18 -5.15 -0.94 -10.57
CA ASP A 18 -5.09 -2.38 -10.31
C ASP A 18 -4.28 -3.12 -11.37
N SER A 19 -4.47 -2.78 -12.64
CA SER A 19 -3.68 -3.33 -13.74
C SER A 19 -2.20 -3.01 -13.60
N ALA A 20 -1.86 -1.76 -13.26
CA ALA A 20 -0.47 -1.34 -13.05
C ALA A 20 0.18 -2.04 -11.85
N LEU A 21 -0.47 -2.03 -10.68
CA LEU A 21 0.12 -2.56 -9.44
C LEU A 21 0.08 -4.08 -9.39
N ASN A 22 -1.09 -4.69 -9.62
CA ASN A 22 -1.29 -6.12 -9.35
C ASN A 22 -0.97 -7.00 -10.56
N LYS A 23 -1.19 -6.52 -11.79
CA LYS A 23 -0.88 -7.31 -13.01
C LYS A 23 0.53 -7.06 -13.50
N LYS A 24 0.92 -5.79 -13.72
CA LYS A 24 2.25 -5.46 -14.26
C LYS A 24 3.34 -5.58 -13.19
N LEU A 25 3.31 -4.71 -12.17
CA LEU A 25 4.36 -4.72 -11.15
C LEU A 25 4.33 -5.98 -10.27
N GLY A 26 3.14 -6.46 -9.92
CA GLY A 26 2.98 -7.69 -9.13
C GLY A 26 3.50 -8.96 -9.81
N SER A 27 3.68 -8.94 -11.13
CA SER A 27 4.25 -10.06 -11.90
C SER A 27 5.79 -10.09 -11.94
N LEU A 28 6.45 -9.02 -11.48
CA LEU A 28 7.91 -8.97 -11.40
C LEU A 28 8.44 -9.97 -10.36
N PRO A 29 9.72 -10.38 -10.46
CA PRO A 29 10.37 -11.20 -9.44
C PRO A 29 10.20 -10.64 -8.04
N ASN A 30 9.99 -11.51 -7.06
CA ASN A 30 9.69 -11.13 -5.69
C ASN A 30 10.79 -10.26 -5.03
N ASP A 31 12.05 -10.49 -5.39
CA ASP A 31 13.24 -9.76 -4.93
C ASP A 31 13.47 -8.41 -5.66
N THR A 32 12.59 -8.05 -6.60
CA THR A 32 12.69 -6.77 -7.32
C THR A 32 12.60 -5.61 -6.34
N LYS A 33 13.65 -4.78 -6.31
CA LYS A 33 13.74 -3.60 -5.45
C LYS A 33 12.88 -2.45 -5.95
N ILE A 34 12.22 -1.77 -5.02
CA ILE A 34 11.36 -0.61 -5.28
C ILE A 34 12.04 0.63 -4.73
N TYR A 35 12.36 1.55 -5.64
CA TYR A 35 12.85 2.89 -5.33
C TYR A 35 11.79 3.92 -5.73
N CYS A 36 11.03 4.41 -4.77
CA CYS A 36 9.96 5.37 -5.03
C CYS A 36 10.42 6.82 -4.88
N GLY A 37 9.80 7.74 -5.63
CA GLY A 37 10.26 9.14 -5.72
C GLY A 37 9.92 10.04 -4.53
N HIS A 38 9.20 9.54 -3.52
CA HIS A 38 8.78 10.33 -2.34
C HIS A 38 8.83 9.49 -1.07
N GLU A 39 9.18 10.14 0.04
CA GLU A 39 9.30 9.54 1.37
C GLU A 39 7.95 9.61 2.12
N TYR A 40 6.96 8.85 1.63
CA TYR A 40 5.61 8.77 2.20
C TYR A 40 5.35 7.50 3.00
N THR A 41 6.39 6.72 3.29
CA THR A 41 6.27 5.36 3.85
C THR A 41 5.54 5.32 5.18
N VAL A 42 5.86 6.23 6.11
CA VAL A 42 5.21 6.27 7.43
C VAL A 42 3.71 6.60 7.29
N GLU A 43 3.35 7.64 6.54
CA GLU A 43 1.95 8.03 6.33
C GLU A 43 1.15 6.93 5.62
N ASN A 44 1.76 6.29 4.63
CA ASN A 44 1.18 5.15 3.91
C ASN A 44 0.91 3.97 4.85
N LEU A 45 1.87 3.63 5.72
CA LEU A 45 1.75 2.52 6.66
C LEU A 45 0.78 2.84 7.80
N LYS A 46 0.69 4.09 8.27
CA LYS A 46 -0.36 4.52 9.21
C LYS A 46 -1.75 4.33 8.62
N PHE A 47 -1.94 4.72 7.36
CA PHE A 47 -3.19 4.47 6.65
C PHE A 47 -3.45 2.96 6.52
N ALA A 48 -2.47 2.17 6.08
CA ALA A 48 -2.60 0.72 5.94
C ALA A 48 -3.00 0.07 7.28
N HIS A 49 -2.38 0.50 8.38
CA HIS A 49 -2.69 -0.02 9.71
C HIS A 49 -4.11 0.33 10.17
N SER A 50 -4.63 1.51 9.79
CA SER A 50 -6.00 1.91 10.12
C SER A 50 -7.08 1.02 9.48
N ILE A 51 -6.79 0.39 8.33
CA ILE A 51 -7.75 -0.42 7.55
C ILE A 51 -7.49 -1.93 7.63
N GLU A 52 -6.26 -2.35 7.94
CA GLU A 52 -5.86 -3.73 8.21
C GLU A 52 -5.11 -3.81 9.58
N PRO A 53 -5.78 -3.48 10.71
CA PRO A 53 -5.12 -3.39 12.02
C PRO A 53 -4.59 -4.74 12.53
N LYS A 54 -5.06 -5.87 12.00
CA LYS A 54 -4.61 -7.21 12.40
C LYS A 54 -3.43 -7.73 11.58
N ASN A 55 -2.94 -6.98 10.60
CA ASN A 55 -1.81 -7.39 9.78
C ASN A 55 -0.48 -7.02 10.46
N ASP A 56 0.16 -8.00 11.09
CA ASP A 56 1.44 -7.83 11.80
C ASP A 56 2.56 -7.30 10.91
N GLU A 57 2.55 -7.59 9.61
CA GLU A 57 3.58 -7.11 8.68
C GLU A 57 3.49 -5.60 8.48
N ILE A 58 2.28 -5.03 8.51
CA ILE A 58 2.08 -3.56 8.52
C ILE A 58 2.63 -2.98 9.81
N THR A 59 2.29 -3.56 10.97
CA THR A 59 2.72 -3.07 12.28
C THR A 59 4.25 -3.06 12.41
N LYS A 60 4.90 -4.16 12.02
CA LYS A 60 6.37 -4.27 12.05
C LYS A 60 7.02 -3.27 11.09
N LYS A 61 6.50 -3.14 9.86
CA LYS A 61 7.07 -2.23 8.87
C LYS A 61 6.88 -0.77 9.27
N LEU A 62 5.75 -0.43 9.91
CA LEU A 62 5.49 0.90 10.44
C LEU A 62 6.50 1.27 11.52
N ALA A 63 6.70 0.39 12.52
CA ALA A 63 7.69 0.63 13.57
C ALA A 63 9.10 0.83 13.01
N TRP A 64 9.53 -0.04 12.08
CA TRP A 64 10.80 0.09 11.38
C TRP A 64 10.92 1.42 10.61
N ALA A 65 9.86 1.84 9.91
CA ALA A 65 9.87 3.09 9.15
C ALA A 65 9.97 4.29 10.07
N GLU A 66 9.24 4.31 11.19
CA GLU A 66 9.30 5.39 12.18
C GLU A 66 10.69 5.51 12.82
N GLU A 67 11.32 4.39 13.18
CA GLU A 67 12.68 4.38 13.72
C GLU A 67 13.70 4.96 12.72
N ARG A 68 13.65 4.52 11.46
CA ARG A 68 14.54 5.06 10.41
C ARG A 68 14.32 6.55 10.18
N ARG A 69 13.05 6.99 10.10
CA ARG A 69 12.76 8.42 9.92
C ARG A 69 13.21 9.26 11.13
N LYS A 70 13.10 8.74 12.35
CA LYS A 70 13.66 9.39 13.56
C LYS A 70 15.18 9.50 13.51
N ALA A 71 15.86 8.52 12.92
CA ALA A 71 17.31 8.54 12.71
C ALA A 71 17.76 9.40 11.51
N GLY A 72 16.83 9.98 10.75
CA GLY A 72 17.13 10.77 9.54
C GLY A 72 17.39 9.92 8.28
N ASP A 73 17.18 8.60 8.37
CA ASP A 73 17.40 7.66 7.26
C ASP A 73 16.23 7.64 6.25
N TYR A 74 16.53 7.11 5.07
CA TYR A 74 15.54 6.79 4.03
C TYR A 74 14.90 5.42 4.27
N THR A 75 13.65 5.26 3.84
CA THR A 75 12.91 4.00 3.94
C THR A 75 12.94 3.16 2.66
N VAL A 76 13.58 3.66 1.61
CA VAL A 76 13.87 2.91 0.39
C VAL A 76 15.18 2.12 0.51
N PRO A 77 15.33 1.00 -0.22
CA PRO A 77 14.30 0.34 -1.03
C PRO A 77 13.38 -0.59 -0.20
N SER A 78 12.22 -0.94 -0.75
CA SER A 78 11.48 -2.17 -0.41
C SER A 78 11.58 -3.19 -1.55
N THR A 79 10.86 -4.31 -1.45
CA THR A 79 10.76 -5.33 -2.50
C THR A 79 9.30 -5.61 -2.92
N ILE A 80 9.09 -6.17 -4.11
CA ILE A 80 7.75 -6.59 -4.56
C ILE A 80 7.12 -7.61 -3.60
N GLU A 81 7.92 -8.53 -3.05
CA GLU A 81 7.44 -9.48 -2.04
C GLU A 81 6.89 -8.78 -0.79
N GLU A 82 7.64 -7.81 -0.28
CA GLU A 82 7.25 -7.01 0.88
C GLU A 82 5.95 -6.24 0.64
N GLU A 83 5.81 -5.55 -0.50
CA GLU A 83 4.60 -4.79 -0.80
C GLU A 83 3.36 -5.69 -0.87
N LYS A 84 3.47 -6.91 -1.39
CA LYS A 84 2.34 -7.88 -1.39
C LYS A 84 1.87 -8.23 0.03
N ARG A 85 2.72 -8.07 1.05
CA ARG A 85 2.41 -8.39 2.46
C ARG A 85 1.75 -7.23 3.21
N PHE A 86 2.18 -5.99 2.99
CA PHE A 86 1.68 -4.84 3.78
C PHE A 86 1.00 -3.73 2.97
N ASN A 87 1.12 -3.68 1.64
CA ASN A 87 0.55 -2.59 0.86
C ASN A 87 -0.94 -2.88 0.54
N PRO A 88 -1.90 -2.11 1.08
CA PRO A 88 -3.31 -2.42 0.91
C PRO A 88 -3.76 -2.39 -0.55
N PHE A 89 -3.12 -1.57 -1.39
CA PHE A 89 -3.42 -1.49 -2.83
C PHE A 89 -2.95 -2.72 -3.61
N MET A 90 -1.96 -3.46 -3.08
CA MET A 90 -1.53 -4.75 -3.64
C MET A 90 -2.26 -5.97 -3.04
N ARG A 91 -3.12 -5.72 -2.05
CA ARG A 91 -3.81 -6.75 -1.26
C ARG A 91 -5.31 -6.82 -1.49
N VAL A 92 -5.83 -6.02 -2.44
CA VAL A 92 -7.27 -5.89 -2.76
C VAL A 92 -7.98 -7.20 -3.10
N ARG A 93 -7.24 -8.28 -3.42
CA ARG A 93 -7.79 -9.62 -3.69
C ARG A 93 -7.78 -10.57 -2.50
N ILE A 94 -6.86 -10.39 -1.56
CA ILE A 94 -6.55 -11.39 -0.51
C ILE A 94 -6.96 -10.94 0.89
N SER A 95 -7.17 -9.64 1.13
CA SER A 95 -7.47 -9.13 2.45
C SER A 95 -8.98 -9.10 2.73
N ASP A 96 -9.42 -9.89 3.69
CA ASP A 96 -10.80 -9.86 4.18
C ASP A 96 -11.10 -8.58 4.96
N GLU A 97 -10.10 -7.98 5.62
CA GLU A 97 -10.25 -6.69 6.30
C GLU A 97 -10.61 -5.59 5.30
N LEU A 98 -9.93 -5.54 4.14
CA LEU A 98 -10.27 -4.60 3.07
C LEU A 98 -11.68 -4.83 2.53
N ARG A 99 -12.10 -6.10 2.36
CA ARG A 99 -13.47 -6.42 1.93
C ARG A 99 -14.51 -5.95 2.93
N ASN A 100 -14.24 -6.14 4.22
CA ASN A 100 -15.13 -5.73 5.31
C ASN A 100 -15.25 -4.21 5.41
N VAL A 101 -14.12 -3.50 5.41
CA VAL A 101 -14.08 -2.03 5.52
C VAL A 101 -14.75 -1.37 4.30
N THR A 102 -14.53 -1.92 3.11
CA THR A 102 -15.13 -1.38 1.88
C THR A 102 -16.53 -1.91 1.59
N LYS A 103 -16.99 -2.93 2.32
CA LYS A 103 -18.24 -3.69 2.05
C LYS A 103 -18.33 -4.13 0.58
N SER A 104 -17.24 -4.69 0.06
CA SER A 104 -17.12 -5.10 -1.34
C SER A 104 -16.22 -6.31 -1.47
N SER A 105 -16.54 -7.21 -2.40
CA SER A 105 -15.66 -8.32 -2.82
C SER A 105 -14.99 -8.07 -4.17
N ASP A 106 -15.45 -7.07 -4.93
CA ASP A 106 -14.85 -6.71 -6.21
C ASP A 106 -13.53 -5.92 -5.99
N PRO A 107 -12.38 -6.41 -6.49
CA PRO A 107 -11.08 -5.77 -6.27
C PRO A 107 -10.99 -4.34 -6.79
N ILE A 108 -11.68 -4.01 -7.90
CA ILE A 108 -11.64 -2.67 -8.49
C ILE A 108 -12.41 -1.68 -7.61
N THR A 109 -13.57 -2.09 -7.13
CA THR A 109 -14.37 -1.33 -6.16
C THR A 109 -13.61 -1.16 -4.84
N ILE A 110 -12.93 -2.20 -4.35
CA ILE A 110 -12.07 -2.11 -3.16
C ILE A 110 -10.98 -1.06 -3.40
N MET A 111 -10.24 -1.16 -4.51
CA MET A 111 -9.18 -0.22 -4.91
C MET A 111 -9.68 1.24 -4.92
N ALA A 112 -10.83 1.51 -5.55
CA ALA A 112 -11.42 2.84 -5.60
C ALA A 112 -11.78 3.36 -4.20
N LYS A 113 -12.41 2.53 -3.36
CA LYS A 113 -12.83 2.89 -2.01
C LYS A 113 -11.63 3.18 -1.11
N ILE A 114 -10.63 2.29 -1.06
CA ILE A 114 -9.44 2.52 -0.23
C ILE A 114 -8.63 3.73 -0.71
N ARG A 115 -8.61 4.02 -2.02
CA ARG A 115 -7.98 5.24 -2.55
C ARG A 115 -8.71 6.49 -2.06
N SER A 116 -10.04 6.49 -2.08
CA SER A 116 -10.86 7.58 -1.55
C SER A 116 -10.67 7.75 -0.04
N MET A 117 -10.62 6.66 0.72
CA MET A 117 -10.31 6.70 2.15
C MET A 117 -8.93 7.31 2.40
N LYS A 118 -7.89 6.90 1.64
CA LYS A 118 -6.54 7.47 1.77
C LYS A 118 -6.48 8.95 1.40
N ASN A 119 -7.30 9.41 0.46
CA ASN A 119 -7.35 10.84 0.10
C ASN A 119 -7.90 11.70 1.24
N ASN A 120 -8.78 11.15 2.07
CA ASN A 120 -9.39 11.81 3.21
C ASN A 120 -8.72 11.45 4.55
N PHE A 121 -7.66 10.63 4.52
CA PHE A 121 -6.96 10.21 5.72
C PHE A 121 -5.99 11.28 6.19
N HIS A 122 -6.15 11.72 7.43
CA HIS A 122 -5.29 12.69 8.10
C HIS A 122 -4.70 11.95 9.30
N SER A 123 -3.38 11.73 9.27
CA SER A 123 -2.66 10.90 10.24
C SER A 123 -2.07 11.69 11.40
#